data_AF-A0A3D5W9P5-F1
#
_entry.id   AF-A0A3D5W9P5-F1
#
_cell.length_a   1.000
_cell.length_b   1.000
_cell.length_c   1.000
_cell.angle_alpha   90.00
_cell.angle_beta   90.00
_cell.angle_gamma   90.00
#
_symmetry.space_group_name_H-M   'P 1'
#
loop_
_entity.id
_entity.type
_entity.pdbx_description
1 polymer ?
#
loop_
_entity_poly.entity_id
_entity_poly.type
_entity_poly.pdbx_seq_one_letter_code
_entity_poly.pdbx_strand_id
1 'polypeptide(L)'
;MSQEHRVYSKFRPPDLADIANMRPGVSRDRILEAWMVTRLSSRQALYRPDNSRLYFCDSASGETSDIVAKTLSSLKSPRPLEPVRIDALGALFVGTKVLVKREEFSVVSTALRLSGITVDSLDHL
;
A
#
# COMPACT_ATOMS: atom_id res chain seq x y z
N MET A 1 -21.23 -12.10 9.87
CA MET A 1 -20.26 -11.06 10.27
C MET A 1 -18.87 -11.58 9.95
N SER A 2 -18.32 -11.27 8.77
CA SER A 2 -17.04 -11.82 8.32
C SER A 2 -15.90 -10.99 8.90
N GLN A 3 -15.16 -11.56 9.85
CA GLN A 3 -13.81 -11.11 10.21
C GLN A 3 -12.87 -11.46 9.06
N GLU A 4 -12.91 -10.72 7.95
CA GLU A 4 -11.76 -10.75 7.04
C GLU A 4 -10.62 -10.02 7.73
N HIS A 5 -9.75 -10.86 8.31
CA HIS A 5 -8.51 -10.54 8.96
C HIS A 5 -7.76 -9.40 8.26
N ARG A 6 -7.69 -8.25 8.94
CA ARG A 6 -6.64 -7.26 8.73
C ARG A 6 -5.31 -7.91 9.10
N VAL A 7 -4.67 -8.57 8.14
CA VAL A 7 -3.42 -9.32 8.39
C VAL A 7 -2.36 -8.39 8.99
N TYR A 8 -2.27 -7.15 8.50
CA TYR A 8 -1.38 -6.11 9.02
C TYR A 8 -1.61 -5.77 10.50
N SER A 9 -2.84 -5.83 11.00
CA SER A 9 -3.15 -5.43 12.39
C SER A 9 -2.67 -6.46 13.43
N LYS A 10 -2.20 -7.63 12.99
CA LYS A 10 -1.59 -8.66 13.86
C LYS A 10 -0.13 -8.38 14.19
N PHE A 11 0.49 -7.42 13.51
CA PHE A 11 1.92 -7.14 13.62
C PHE A 11 2.15 -5.78 14.28
N ARG A 12 3.17 -5.70 15.13
CA ARG A 12 3.66 -4.44 15.70
C ARG A 12 4.33 -3.60 14.60
N PRO A 13 4.03 -2.29 14.49
CA PRO A 13 4.76 -1.37 13.63
C PRO A 13 6.27 -1.35 13.93
N PRO A 14 7.14 -1.04 12.95
CA PRO A 14 8.57 -0.86 13.19
C PRO A 14 8.81 0.27 14.18
N ASP A 15 9.68 0.05 15.15
CA ASP A 15 10.12 1.08 16.09
C ASP A 15 11.47 1.71 15.71
N LEU A 16 11.94 2.65 16.54
CA LEU A 16 13.22 3.33 16.32
C LEU A 16 14.43 2.38 16.39
N ALA A 17 14.36 1.30 17.17
CA ALA A 17 15.43 0.31 17.26
C ALA A 17 15.47 -0.58 16.00
N ASP A 18 14.31 -0.95 15.43
CA ASP A 18 14.23 -1.64 14.15
C ASP A 18 14.85 -0.80 13.02
N ILE A 19 14.63 0.51 13.04
CA ILE A 19 15.17 1.47 12.07
C ILE A 19 16.69 1.64 12.23
N ALA A 20 17.19 1.69 13.47
CA ALA A 20 18.62 1.86 13.77
C ALA A 20 19.48 0.67 13.31
N ASN A 21 18.88 -0.53 13.19
CA ASN A 21 19.56 -1.74 12.74
C ASN A 21 19.64 -1.89 11.21
N MET A 22 19.09 -0.95 10.43
CA MET A 22 19.11 -1.01 8.97
C MET A 22 20.30 -0.31 8.35
N ARG A 23 20.60 -0.66 7.08
CA ARG A 23 21.70 -0.05 6.31
C ARG A 23 21.60 1.49 6.33
N PRO A 24 22.73 2.21 6.47
CA PRO A 24 22.75 3.66 6.38
C PRO A 24 22.06 4.17 5.09
N GLY A 25 21.18 5.17 5.23
CA GLY A 25 20.50 5.82 4.09
C GLY A 25 19.07 5.34 3.80
N VAL A 26 18.51 4.40 4.58
CA VAL A 26 17.09 4.04 4.49
C VAL A 26 16.25 4.94 5.42
N SER A 27 15.25 5.64 4.88
CA SER A 27 14.38 6.52 5.68
C SER A 27 13.34 5.72 6.47
N ARG A 28 12.91 6.27 7.62
CA ARG A 28 11.80 5.74 8.42
C ARG A 28 10.54 5.48 7.57
N ASP A 29 10.21 6.39 6.66
CA ASP A 29 9.06 6.24 5.77
C ASP A 29 9.18 5.00 4.87
N ARG A 30 10.35 4.75 4.26
CA ARG A 30 10.54 3.55 3.44
C ARG A 30 10.38 2.27 4.24
N ILE A 31 10.84 2.26 5.48
CA ILE A 31 10.71 1.13 6.40
C ILE A 31 9.23 0.87 6.71
N LEU A 32 8.48 1.92 7.02
CA LEU A 32 7.04 1.83 7.26
C LEU A 32 6.29 1.34 6.02
N GLU A 33 6.58 1.90 4.84
CA GLU A 33 5.96 1.49 3.58
C GLU A 33 6.20 0.01 3.30
N ALA A 34 7.44 -0.44 3.42
CA ALA A 34 7.79 -1.84 3.19
C ALA A 34 7.17 -2.77 4.23
N TRP A 35 7.19 -2.38 5.51
CA TRP A 35 6.57 -3.14 6.58
C TRP A 35 5.06 -3.29 6.33
N MET A 36 4.37 -2.23 5.91
CA MET A 36 2.93 -2.28 5.63
C MET A 36 2.63 -3.23 4.47
N VAL A 37 3.29 -3.03 3.33
CA VAL A 37 2.91 -3.72 2.09
C VAL A 37 3.19 -5.21 2.16
N THR A 38 4.27 -5.62 2.82
CA THR A 38 4.60 -7.04 3.05
C THR A 38 3.58 -7.79 3.92
N ARG A 39 2.62 -7.09 4.52
CA ARG A 39 1.58 -7.66 5.39
C ARG A 39 0.17 -7.52 4.80
N LEU A 40 0.05 -7.00 3.58
CA LEU A 40 -1.20 -6.95 2.83
C LEU A 40 -1.36 -8.26 2.05
N SER A 41 -2.58 -8.78 1.98
CA SER A 41 -2.90 -9.82 1.01
C SER A 41 -3.03 -9.22 -0.41
N SER A 42 -3.02 -10.07 -1.44
CA SER A 42 -3.16 -9.67 -2.85
C SER A 42 -4.48 -8.97 -3.19
N ARG A 43 -5.46 -8.96 -2.29
CA ARG A 43 -6.73 -8.22 -2.47
C ARG A 43 -6.97 -7.20 -1.39
N GLN A 44 -5.91 -6.75 -0.73
CA GLN A 44 -5.96 -5.70 0.27
C GLN A 44 -5.18 -4.48 -0.20
N ALA A 45 -5.78 -3.31 0.02
CA ALA A 45 -5.13 -2.03 -0.13
C ALA A 45 -5.29 -1.22 1.16
N LEU A 46 -4.26 -0.45 1.48
CA LEU A 46 -4.18 0.36 2.68
C LEU A 46 -3.90 1.81 2.30
N TYR A 47 -4.80 2.72 2.68
CA TYR A 47 -4.65 4.14 2.44
C TYR A 47 -4.01 4.83 3.64
N ARG A 48 -3.03 5.69 3.39
CA ARG A 48 -2.45 6.59 4.37
C ARG A 48 -2.81 8.03 4.03
N PRO A 49 -3.67 8.68 4.82
CA PRO A 49 -4.02 10.08 4.63
C PRO A 49 -2.81 11.02 4.72
N ASP A 50 -1.86 10.72 5.62
CA ASP A 50 -0.68 11.56 5.91
C ASP A 50 0.17 11.87 4.68
N ASN A 51 0.23 10.95 3.72
CA ASN A 51 1.00 11.11 2.49
C ASN A 51 0.17 10.90 1.23
N SER A 52 -1.16 10.78 1.37
CA SER A 52 -2.08 10.57 0.26
C SER A 52 -1.71 9.38 -0.64
N ARG A 53 -1.18 8.30 -0.05
CA ARG A 53 -0.80 7.10 -0.79
C ARG A 53 -1.71 5.93 -0.45
N LEU A 54 -2.10 5.20 -1.49
CA LEU A 54 -2.72 3.89 -1.38
C LEU A 54 -1.65 2.84 -1.67
N TYR A 55 -1.51 1.88 -0.77
CA TYR A 55 -0.51 0.81 -0.78
C TYR A 55 -1.19 -0.53 -1.02
N PHE A 56 -0.58 -1.42 -1.80
CA PHE A 56 -1.09 -2.76 -2.04
C PHE A 56 0.06 -3.71 -2.36
N CYS A 57 -0.09 -4.97 -1.95
CA CYS A 57 0.83 -6.02 -2.37
C CYS A 57 0.42 -6.49 -3.75
N ASP A 58 1.39 -6.84 -4.58
CA ASP A 58 1.12 -7.50 -5.85
C ASP A 58 1.80 -8.87 -5.87
N SER A 59 1.11 -9.86 -6.42
CA SER A 59 1.71 -11.16 -6.69
C SER A 59 2.62 -11.05 -7.92
N ALA A 60 3.46 -12.07 -8.14
CA ALA A 60 4.28 -12.14 -9.36
C ALA A 60 3.46 -12.06 -10.66
N SER A 61 2.16 -12.36 -10.61
CA SER A 61 1.23 -12.27 -11.73
C SER A 61 0.74 -10.86 -12.06
N GLY A 62 0.95 -9.85 -11.19
CA GLY A 62 0.53 -8.48 -11.47
C GLY A 62 -0.97 -8.18 -11.31
N GLU A 63 -1.76 -9.14 -10.84
CA GLU A 63 -3.24 -9.06 -10.84
C GLU A 63 -3.77 -7.84 -10.09
N THR A 64 -3.13 -7.49 -8.96
CA THR A 64 -3.59 -6.39 -8.11
C THR A 64 -3.31 -5.05 -8.78
N SER A 65 -2.12 -4.89 -9.35
CA SER A 65 -1.77 -3.68 -10.10
C SER A 65 -2.69 -3.51 -11.31
N ASP A 66 -3.01 -4.59 -12.02
CA ASP A 66 -3.93 -4.55 -13.16
C ASP A 66 -5.34 -4.08 -12.76
N ILE A 67 -5.88 -4.61 -11.65
CA ILE A 67 -7.18 -4.18 -11.13
C ILE A 67 -7.11 -2.70 -10.77
N VAL A 68 -6.11 -2.28 -9.99
CA VAL A 68 -5.97 -0.87 -9.57
C VAL A 68 -5.83 0.07 -10.77
N ALA A 69 -4.99 -0.28 -11.76
CA ALA A 69 -4.79 0.53 -12.95
C ALA A 69 -6.08 0.64 -13.79
N LYS A 70 -6.82 -0.46 -13.97
CA LYS A 70 -8.11 -0.46 -14.68
C LYS A 70 -9.16 0.37 -13.95
N THR A 71 -9.23 0.25 -12.62
CA THR A 71 -10.15 1.04 -11.79
C THR A 71 -9.85 2.54 -11.93
N LEU A 72 -8.60 2.95 -11.79
CA LEU A 72 -8.19 4.35 -11.92
C LEU A 72 -8.44 4.91 -13.33
N SER A 73 -8.18 4.09 -14.36
CA SER A 73 -8.47 4.47 -15.75
C SER A 73 -9.97 4.64 -16.00
N SER A 74 -10.80 3.78 -15.42
CA SER A 74 -12.27 3.86 -15.53
C SER A 74 -12.83 5.12 -14.84
N LEU A 75 -12.16 5.58 -13.79
CA LEU A 75 -12.45 6.86 -13.12
C LEU A 75 -11.90 8.08 -13.89
N LYS A 76 -11.35 7.89 -15.10
CA LYS A 76 -10.69 8.93 -15.91
C LYS A 76 -9.55 9.64 -15.16
N SER A 77 -8.89 8.91 -14.26
CA SER A 77 -7.77 9.44 -13.48
C SER A 77 -6.61 8.43 -13.45
N PRO A 78 -6.04 8.05 -14.62
CA PRO A 78 -4.90 7.15 -14.67
C PRO A 78 -3.69 7.79 -13.99
N ARG A 79 -2.92 6.97 -13.25
CA ARG A 79 -1.76 7.42 -12.46
C ARG A 79 -0.66 6.38 -12.51
N PRO A 80 0.62 6.80 -12.38
CA PRO A 80 1.71 5.87 -12.28
C PRO A 80 1.59 5.05 -10.99
N LEU A 81 1.76 3.73 -11.14
CA LEU A 81 1.95 2.82 -10.02
C LEU A 81 3.44 2.81 -9.69
N GLU A 82 3.78 3.20 -8.47
CA GLU A 82 5.16 3.31 -8.00
C GLU A 82 5.55 2.07 -7.18
N PRO A 83 6.73 1.48 -7.39
CA PRO A 83 7.20 0.39 -6.57
C PRO A 83 7.57 0.87 -5.15
N VAL A 84 7.21 0.08 -4.15
CA VAL A 84 7.73 0.18 -2.79
C VAL A 84 9.01 -0.64 -2.69
N ARG A 85 10.09 0.01 -2.25
CA ARG A 85 11.45 -0.53 -2.22
C ARG A 85 12.05 -0.36 -0.83
N ILE A 86 12.71 -1.41 -0.32
CA ILE A 86 13.32 -1.40 1.02
C ILE A 86 14.69 -0.72 1.02
N ASP A 87 15.50 -0.93 0.00
CA ASP A 87 16.88 -0.42 -0.05
C ASP A 87 17.06 0.75 -1.02
N ALA A 88 18.18 1.47 -0.87
CA ALA A 88 18.53 2.61 -1.72
C ALA A 88 18.83 2.20 -3.17
N LEU A 89 19.19 0.94 -3.39
CA LEU A 89 19.49 0.37 -4.71
C LEU A 89 18.23 -0.11 -5.45
N GLY A 90 17.09 -0.19 -4.76
CA GLY A 90 15.84 -0.70 -5.30
C GLY A 90 15.84 -2.19 -5.61
N ALA A 91 16.75 -2.96 -5.00
CA ALA A 91 16.96 -4.38 -5.31
C ALA A 91 15.86 -5.28 -4.74
N LEU A 92 15.12 -4.81 -3.72
CA LEU A 92 14.02 -5.56 -3.14
C LEU A 92 12.68 -4.85 -3.35
N PHE A 93 11.92 -5.33 -4.34
CA PHE A 93 10.52 -4.96 -4.57
C PHE A 93 9.63 -5.70 -3.57
N VAL A 94 8.79 -4.97 -2.84
CA VAL A 94 7.91 -5.54 -1.82
C VAL A 94 6.45 -5.17 -1.99
N GLY A 95 6.12 -4.46 -3.07
CA GLY A 95 4.77 -4.17 -3.55
C GLY A 95 4.66 -2.76 -4.11
N THR A 96 3.46 -2.20 -4.14
CA THR A 96 3.15 -1.05 -4.99
C THR A 96 2.38 0.03 -4.23
N LYS A 97 2.56 1.28 -4.65
CA LYS A 97 1.80 2.43 -4.15
C LYS A 97 1.34 3.33 -5.28
N VAL A 98 0.25 4.06 -5.04
CA VAL A 98 -0.28 5.06 -5.97
C VAL A 98 -0.76 6.29 -5.20
N LEU A 99 -0.60 7.47 -5.81
CA LEU A 99 -1.12 8.71 -5.24
C LEU A 99 -2.66 8.73 -5.34
N VAL A 100 -3.33 8.90 -4.21
CA VAL A 100 -4.78 9.12 -4.11
C VAL A 100 -5.00 10.31 -3.19
N LYS A 101 -5.43 11.45 -3.76
CA LYS A 101 -5.64 12.64 -2.96
C LYS A 101 -6.80 12.41 -1.98
N ARG A 102 -6.77 13.10 -0.84
CA ARG A 102 -7.74 12.88 0.24
C ARG A 102 -9.18 13.10 -0.23
N GLU A 103 -9.40 14.10 -1.07
CA GLU A 103 -10.70 14.43 -1.66
C GLU A 103 -11.22 13.37 -2.64
N GLU A 104 -10.33 12.55 -3.20
CA GLU A 104 -10.66 11.50 -4.16
C GLU A 104 -10.82 10.13 -3.50
N PHE A 105 -10.31 9.98 -2.27
CA PHE A 105 -10.18 8.69 -1.60
C PHE A 105 -11.51 7.94 -1.52
N SER A 106 -12.62 8.62 -1.18
CA SER A 106 -13.94 7.98 -1.08
C SER A 106 -14.38 7.33 -2.39
N VAL A 107 -14.16 8.00 -3.52
CA VAL A 107 -14.53 7.52 -4.85
C VAL A 107 -13.64 6.35 -5.26
N VAL A 108 -12.32 6.50 -5.10
CA VAL A 108 -11.34 5.47 -5.45
C VAL A 108 -11.53 4.22 -4.58
N SER A 109 -11.73 4.39 -3.27
CA SER A 109 -11.98 3.29 -2.32
C SER A 109 -13.22 2.50 -2.71
N THR A 110 -14.32 3.19 -3.04
CA THR A 110 -15.56 2.56 -3.47
C THR A 110 -15.38 1.76 -4.75
N ALA A 111 -14.72 2.34 -5.76
CA ALA A 111 -14.49 1.67 -7.04
C ALA A 111 -13.58 0.44 -6.90
N LEU A 112 -12.55 0.50 -6.05
CA LEU A 112 -11.68 -0.64 -5.76
C LEU A 112 -12.42 -1.75 -5.02
N ARG A 113 -13.27 -1.42 -4.04
CA ARG A 113 -14.13 -2.39 -3.34
C ARG A 113 -15.08 -3.10 -4.30
N LEU A 114 -15.70 -2.35 -5.23
CA LEU A 114 -16.52 -2.94 -6.30
C LEU A 114 -15.72 -3.84 -7.26
N SER A 115 -14.41 -3.59 -7.38
CA SER A 115 -13.49 -4.41 -8.17
C SER A 115 -12.90 -5.60 -7.39
N GLY A 116 -13.37 -5.84 -6.16
CA GLY A 116 -12.93 -6.96 -5.33
C GLY A 116 -11.68 -6.72 -4.49
N ILE A 117 -11.26 -5.46 -4.32
CA ILE A 117 -10.15 -5.07 -3.43
C ILE A 117 -10.70 -4.50 -2.13
N THR A 118 -10.35 -5.13 -1.01
CA THR A 118 -10.65 -4.60 0.33
C THR A 118 -9.75 -3.41 0.60
N VAL A 119 -10.35 -2.25 0.92
CA VAL A 119 -9.62 -1.00 1.18
C VAL A 119 -9.83 -0.56 2.62
N ASP A 120 -8.73 -0.43 3.36
CA ASP A 120 -8.70 0.17 4.70
C ASP A 120 -8.04 1.57 4.66
N SER A 121 -8.40 2.43 5.61
CA SER A 121 -7.69 3.70 5.89
C SER A 121 -6.97 3.56 7.21
N LEU A 122 -5.73 4.04 7.26
CA LEU A 122 -4.93 4.07 8.47
C LEU A 122 -4.60 5.52 8.80
N ASP A 123 -5.35 6.06 9.77
CA ASP A 123 -5.28 7.47 10.12
C ASP A 123 -4.06 7.77 11.01
N HIS A 124 -3.51 6.78 11.75
CA HIS A 124 -2.32 6.91 12.60
C HIS A 124 -1.52 5.58 12.68
N LEU A 125 -0.19 5.66 12.47
CA LEU A 125 0.79 4.54 12.57
C LEU A 125 1.93 4.91 13.54
#